data_AF-A0A7W1FH96-F1
#
_entry.id   AF-A0A7W1FH96-F1
#
_cell.length_a   1.000
_cell.length_b   1.000
_cell.length_c   1.000
_cell.angle_alpha   90.00
_cell.angle_beta   90.00
_cell.angle_gamma   90.00
#
_symmetry.space_group_name_H-M   'P 1'
#
loop_
_entity.id
_entity.type
_entity.pdbx_description
1 polymer ?
#
loop_
_entity_poly.entity_id
_entity_poly.type
_entity_poly.pdbx_seq_one_letter_code
_entity_poly.pdbx_strand_id
1 'polypeptide(L)'
;MSVLFAITAAGASEVGPYEPIPDWVIAGIAAVESGSTYREGNLVHYRDRRDGADGEVGPWQMAPSALSDLGVSHLRSRIRVEVVLAESMTRAWLLRCFRRAGNWNLAVAFYHTGPGGDRRRGRLYAERVFAAGKLP
;
A
#
# COMPACT_ATOMS: atom_id res chain seq x y z
N MET A 1 18.09 -29.70 -45.60
CA MET A 1 18.67 -28.44 -45.07
C MET A 1 17.69 -27.87 -44.07
N SER A 2 17.96 -28.01 -42.77
CA SER A 2 17.11 -27.46 -41.71
C SER A 2 17.77 -26.21 -41.16
N VAL A 3 17.17 -25.05 -41.39
CA VAL A 3 17.61 -23.77 -40.83
C VAL A 3 17.10 -23.72 -39.39
N LEU A 4 18.00 -23.88 -38.44
CA LEU A 4 17.73 -23.74 -37.02
C LEU A 4 17.59 -22.24 -36.73
N PHE A 5 16.37 -21.79 -36.42
CA PHE A 5 16.15 -20.43 -35.90
C PHE A 5 16.69 -20.36 -34.47
N ALA A 6 17.85 -19.71 -34.30
CA ALA A 6 18.33 -19.29 -33.00
C ALA A 6 17.44 -18.15 -32.50
N ILE A 7 16.56 -18.44 -31.54
CA ILE A 7 15.89 -17.40 -30.76
C ILE A 7 16.93 -16.84 -29.79
N THR A 8 17.57 -15.74 -30.17
CA THR A 8 18.33 -14.90 -29.25
C THR A 8 17.33 -14.29 -28.26
N ALA A 9 17.31 -14.84 -27.04
CA ALA A 9 16.67 -14.21 -25.89
C ALA A 9 17.44 -12.91 -25.55
N ALA A 10 17.12 -11.83 -26.23
CA ALA A 10 17.56 -10.50 -25.88
C ALA A 10 16.56 -9.88 -24.90
N GLY A 11 17.01 -9.61 -23.68
CA GLY A 11 16.30 -8.74 -22.74
C GLY A 11 15.59 -9.44 -21.59
N ALA A 12 16.28 -10.31 -20.83
CA ALA A 12 15.97 -10.41 -19.42
C ALA A 12 16.39 -9.06 -18.78
N SER A 13 15.46 -8.11 -18.71
CA SER A 13 15.64 -6.98 -17.80
C SER A 13 15.72 -7.55 -16.40
N GLU A 14 16.86 -7.35 -15.75
CA GLU A 14 17.05 -7.61 -14.33
C GLU A 14 16.11 -6.68 -13.55
N VAL A 15 14.85 -7.09 -13.40
CA VAL A 15 13.98 -6.56 -12.37
C VAL A 15 14.60 -7.08 -11.07
N GLY A 16 15.46 -6.25 -10.46
CA GLY A 16 15.99 -6.55 -9.13
C GLY A 16 14.84 -6.97 -8.20
N PRO A 17 15.10 -7.86 -7.23
CA PRO A 17 14.05 -8.43 -6.41
C PRO A 17 13.22 -7.30 -5.79
N TYR A 18 11.94 -7.24 -6.15
CA TYR A 18 11.00 -6.34 -5.50
C TYR A 18 11.01 -6.69 -4.02
N GLU A 19 11.43 -5.75 -3.17
CA GLU A 19 11.35 -5.98 -1.72
C GLU A 19 9.88 -6.22 -1.38
N PRO A 20 9.50 -7.40 -0.87
CA PRO A 20 8.12 -7.71 -0.59
C PRO A 20 7.61 -6.76 0.49
N ILE A 21 6.38 -6.26 0.35
CA ILE A 21 5.75 -5.45 1.39
C ILE A 21 5.63 -6.33 2.64
N PRO A 22 6.27 -5.97 3.78
CA PRO A 22 6.17 -6.75 4.99
C PRO A 22 4.72 -6.83 5.47
N ASP A 23 4.31 -7.99 5.99
CA ASP A 23 2.92 -8.21 6.42
C ASP A 23 2.44 -7.16 7.44
N TRP A 24 3.34 -6.72 8.34
CA TRP A 24 3.03 -5.71 9.34
C TRP A 24 2.63 -4.35 8.73
N VAL A 25 3.04 -4.03 7.51
CA VAL A 25 2.71 -2.75 6.86
C VAL A 25 1.24 -2.72 6.48
N ILE A 26 0.78 -3.69 5.70
CA ILE A 26 -0.62 -3.74 5.25
C ILE A 26 -1.53 -3.98 6.46
N ALA A 27 -1.11 -4.86 7.36
CA ALA A 27 -1.89 -5.18 8.55
C ALA A 27 -1.98 -4.02 9.54
N GLY A 28 -0.86 -3.37 9.80
CA GLY A 28 -0.79 -2.22 10.69
C GLY A 28 -1.58 -1.03 10.17
N ILE A 29 -1.53 -0.73 8.86
CA ILE A 29 -2.31 0.37 8.28
C ILE A 29 -3.80 0.04 8.39
N ALA A 30 -4.24 -1.15 8.01
CA ALA A 30 -5.65 -1.54 8.16
C ALA A 30 -6.12 -1.39 9.61
N ALA A 31 -5.34 -1.86 10.58
CA ALA A 31 -5.67 -1.75 12.00
C ALA A 31 -5.78 -0.29 12.47
N VAL A 32 -4.83 0.56 12.06
CA VAL A 32 -4.80 1.96 12.44
C VAL A 32 -5.91 2.78 11.77
N GLU A 33 -6.20 2.53 10.50
CA GLU A 33 -7.10 3.38 9.69
C GLU A 33 -8.58 2.97 9.77
N SER A 34 -8.88 1.70 10.06
CA SER A 34 -10.26 1.20 10.11
C SER A 34 -10.63 0.51 11.42
N GLY A 35 -9.72 0.49 12.40
CA GLY A 35 -9.90 -0.25 13.65
C GLY A 35 -10.06 -1.76 13.42
N SER A 36 -9.51 -2.27 12.30
CA SER A 36 -9.59 -3.68 11.93
C SER A 36 -8.69 -4.54 12.82
N THR A 37 -9.16 -5.71 13.20
CA THR A 37 -8.34 -6.76 13.84
C THR A 37 -8.10 -7.87 12.84
N TYR A 38 -6.83 -8.27 12.66
CA TYR A 38 -6.49 -9.50 11.98
C TYR A 38 -6.90 -10.67 12.90
N ARG A 39 -7.67 -11.62 12.39
CA ARG A 39 -7.93 -12.89 13.07
C ARG A 39 -7.35 -14.03 12.24
N GLU A 40 -6.92 -15.09 12.93
CA GLU A 40 -6.33 -16.31 12.37
C GLU A 40 -7.01 -16.74 11.06
N GLY A 41 -6.20 -16.97 10.02
CA GLY A 41 -6.67 -17.42 8.70
C GLY A 41 -6.70 -16.36 7.59
N ASN A 42 -5.97 -15.25 7.70
CA ASN A 42 -5.89 -14.17 6.70
C ASN A 42 -7.23 -13.44 6.43
N LEU A 43 -8.21 -13.57 7.32
CA LEU A 43 -9.49 -12.88 7.21
C LEU A 43 -9.44 -11.55 7.96
N VAL A 44 -9.37 -10.46 7.20
CA VAL A 44 -9.45 -9.10 7.75
C VAL A 44 -10.91 -8.74 8.00
N HIS A 45 -11.29 -8.61 9.27
CA HIS A 45 -12.61 -8.13 9.66
C HIS A 45 -12.61 -6.61 9.78
N TYR A 46 -13.09 -5.93 8.73
CA TYR A 46 -13.16 -4.47 8.68
C TYR A 46 -14.32 -3.92 9.50
N ARG A 47 -13.99 -3.10 10.51
CA ARG A 47 -14.98 -2.50 11.41
C ARG A 47 -15.55 -1.18 10.86
N ASP A 48 -14.75 -0.41 10.13
CA ASP A 48 -15.17 0.85 9.51
C ASP A 48 -14.76 0.92 8.03
N ARG A 49 -15.71 1.29 7.17
CA ARG A 49 -15.51 1.48 5.72
C ARG A 49 -15.96 2.86 5.25
N ARG A 50 -16.18 3.79 6.19
CA ARG A 50 -16.54 5.17 5.86
C ARG A 50 -15.35 5.89 5.24
N ASP A 51 -15.67 6.85 4.39
CA ASP A 51 -14.68 7.77 3.84
C ASP A 51 -14.11 8.61 5.00
N GLY A 52 -12.81 8.91 4.93
CA GLY A 52 -12.14 9.77 5.91
C GLY A 52 -12.63 11.22 5.78
N ALA A 53 -12.32 12.02 6.81
CA ALA A 53 -12.79 13.40 6.91
C ALA A 53 -12.33 14.28 5.74
N ASP A 54 -11.18 13.96 5.13
CA ASP A 54 -10.59 14.71 4.02
C ASP A 54 -10.78 13.98 2.67
N GLY A 55 -11.72 13.03 2.63
CA GLY A 55 -12.07 12.29 1.43
C GLY A 55 -11.18 11.08 1.17
N GLU A 56 -10.49 10.55 2.18
CA GLU A 56 -9.86 9.24 2.10
C GLU A 56 -10.89 8.14 1.80
N VAL A 57 -10.48 7.07 1.12
CA VAL A 57 -11.39 5.99 0.72
C VAL A 57 -10.89 4.59 1.03
N GLY A 58 -11.85 3.71 1.30
CA GLY A 58 -11.62 2.30 1.53
C GLY A 58 -10.97 1.99 2.89
N PRO A 59 -10.71 0.72 3.18
CA PRO A 59 -10.31 0.30 4.53
C PRO A 59 -8.93 0.78 4.99
N TRP A 60 -8.06 1.16 4.04
CA TRP A 60 -6.75 1.72 4.33
C TRP A 60 -6.74 3.25 4.25
N GLN A 61 -7.90 3.90 4.08
CA GLN A 61 -8.03 5.36 4.03
C GLN A 61 -7.07 6.00 3.01
N MET A 62 -7.12 5.54 1.76
CA MET A 62 -6.28 6.10 0.70
C MET A 62 -6.67 7.55 0.39
N ALA A 63 -5.71 8.47 0.54
CA ALA A 63 -5.90 9.88 0.23
C ALA A 63 -6.22 10.12 -1.26
N PRO A 64 -7.06 11.12 -1.61
CA PRO A 64 -7.33 11.49 -2.99
C PRO A 64 -6.06 11.78 -3.83
N SER A 65 -5.06 12.40 -3.21
CA SER A 65 -3.76 12.68 -3.85
C SER A 65 -3.03 11.41 -4.26
N ALA A 66 -3.09 10.35 -3.46
CA ALA A 66 -2.50 9.05 -3.81
C ALA A 66 -3.22 8.42 -5.03
N LEU A 67 -4.55 8.52 -5.08
CA LEU A 67 -5.32 8.05 -6.24
C LEU A 67 -5.00 8.84 -7.52
N SER A 68 -4.78 10.15 -7.38
CA SER A 68 -4.33 11.01 -8.48
C SER A 68 -2.93 10.63 -8.95
N ASP A 69 -1.99 10.44 -8.04
CA ASP A 69 -0.60 10.05 -8.33
C ASP A 69 -0.51 8.68 -9.04
N LEU A 70 -1.44 7.78 -8.72
CA LEU A 70 -1.59 6.47 -9.36
C LEU A 70 -2.38 6.52 -10.68
N GLY A 71 -3.03 7.64 -11.03
CA GLY A 71 -3.88 7.75 -12.22
C GLY A 71 -5.22 7.01 -12.12
N VAL A 72 -5.66 6.68 -10.90
CA VAL A 72 -6.83 5.82 -10.62
C VAL A 72 -7.97 6.55 -9.91
N SER A 73 -7.97 7.89 -9.94
CA SER A 73 -9.03 8.70 -9.32
C SER A 73 -10.45 8.32 -9.79
N HIS A 74 -10.59 7.88 -11.04
CA HIS A 74 -11.85 7.40 -11.61
C HIS A 74 -12.37 6.10 -10.96
N LEU A 75 -11.53 5.35 -10.25
CA LEU A 75 -11.89 4.11 -9.54
C LEU A 75 -12.33 4.34 -8.09
N ARG A 76 -12.40 5.59 -7.63
CA ARG A 76 -12.70 5.94 -6.22
C ARG A 76 -13.93 5.22 -5.66
N SER A 77 -15.03 5.20 -6.40
CA SER A 77 -16.28 4.54 -5.98
C SER A 77 -16.12 3.03 -5.83
N ARG A 78 -15.34 2.40 -6.72
CA ARG A 78 -15.03 0.97 -6.66
C ARG A 78 -14.10 0.65 -5.51
N ILE A 79 -13.04 1.44 -5.31
CA ILE A 79 -12.08 1.29 -4.19
C ILE A 79 -12.82 1.36 -2.84
N ARG A 80 -13.86 2.17 -2.73
CA ARG A 80 -14.67 2.26 -1.51
C ARG A 80 -15.35 0.94 -1.13
N VAL A 81 -15.76 0.12 -2.11
CA VAL A 81 -16.60 -1.07 -1.88
C VAL A 81 -15.90 -2.40 -2.17
N GLU A 82 -14.93 -2.41 -3.08
CA GLU A 82 -14.16 -3.59 -3.51
C GLU A 82 -12.87 -3.70 -2.70
N VAL A 83 -12.88 -4.50 -1.64
CA VAL A 83 -11.73 -4.66 -0.71
C VAL A 83 -10.46 -5.10 -1.44
N VAL A 84 -10.55 -6.07 -2.36
CA VAL A 84 -9.39 -6.58 -3.10
C VAL A 84 -8.77 -5.47 -3.97
N LEU A 85 -9.61 -4.63 -4.59
CA LEU A 85 -9.14 -3.48 -5.36
C LEU A 85 -8.49 -2.44 -4.45
N ALA A 86 -9.11 -2.13 -3.31
CA ALA A 86 -8.57 -1.18 -2.34
C ALA A 86 -7.20 -1.61 -1.80
N GLU A 87 -7.03 -2.89 -1.47
CA GLU A 87 -5.75 -3.43 -1.05
C GLU A 87 -4.71 -3.35 -2.17
N SER A 88 -5.09 -3.71 -3.40
CA SER A 88 -4.20 -3.64 -4.56
C SER A 88 -3.70 -2.22 -4.81
N MET A 89 -4.58 -1.21 -4.71
CA MET A 89 -4.21 0.20 -4.86
C MET A 89 -3.35 0.70 -3.70
N THR A 90 -3.64 0.25 -2.48
CA THR A 90 -2.84 0.56 -1.28
C THR A 90 -1.42 0.02 -1.43
N ARG A 91 -1.28 -1.24 -1.84
CA ARG A 91 0.02 -1.88 -2.12
C ARG A 91 0.78 -1.12 -3.22
N ALA A 92 0.11 -0.74 -4.31
CA ALA A 92 0.72 0.03 -5.39
C ALA A 92 1.26 1.38 -4.91
N TRP A 93 0.50 2.09 -4.07
CA TRP A 93 0.93 3.36 -3.48
C TRP A 93 2.12 3.19 -2.51
N LEU A 94 2.08 2.16 -1.65
CA LEU A 94 3.16 1.86 -0.72
C LEU A 94 4.48 1.55 -1.44
N LEU A 95 4.44 0.79 -2.53
CA LEU A 95 5.62 0.51 -3.34
C LEU A 95 6.22 1.80 -3.93
N ARG A 96 5.37 2.75 -4.33
CA ARG A 96 5.83 4.07 -4.80
C ARG A 96 6.45 4.90 -3.67
N CYS A 97 5.86 4.86 -2.48
CA CYS A 97 6.44 5.48 -1.28
C CYS A 97 7.80 4.85 -0.94
N PHE A 98 7.89 3.52 -0.97
CA PHE A 98 9.12 2.78 -0.69
C PHE A 98 10.24 3.14 -1.68
N ARG A 99 9.95 3.19 -2.99
CA ARG A 99 10.95 3.62 -4.00
C ARG A 99 11.52 5.02 -3.73
N ARG A 100 10.74 5.92 -3.11
CA ARG A 100 11.20 7.27 -2.73
C ARG A 100 11.92 7.28 -1.38
N ALA A 101 11.52 6.42 -0.45
CA ALA A 101 11.95 6.43 0.94
C ALA A 101 13.17 5.52 1.22
N GLY A 102 13.33 4.42 0.47
CA GLY A 102 14.38 3.42 0.66
C GLY A 102 14.22 2.53 1.90
N ASN A 103 13.17 2.71 2.71
CA ASN A 103 12.85 1.84 3.84
C ASN A 103 11.35 1.89 4.19
N TRP A 104 10.82 0.84 4.80
CA TRP A 104 9.39 0.71 5.10
C TRP A 104 8.86 1.69 6.14
N ASN A 105 9.64 2.03 7.17
CA ASN A 105 9.19 2.99 8.18
C ASN A 105 8.92 4.37 7.55
N LEU A 106 9.84 4.86 6.73
CA LEU A 106 9.68 6.12 6.03
C LEU A 106 8.65 6.02 4.89
N ALA A 107 8.50 4.86 4.24
CA ALA A 107 7.44 4.63 3.26
C ALA A 107 6.04 4.74 3.89
N VAL A 108 5.86 4.19 5.10
CA VAL A 108 4.62 4.30 5.88
C VAL A 108 4.38 5.74 6.35
N ALA A 109 5.43 6.48 6.74
CA ALA A 109 5.30 7.90 7.03
C ALA A 109 4.81 8.68 5.79
N PHE A 110 5.42 8.43 4.62
CA PHE A 110 5.02 9.05 3.35
C PHE A 110 3.64 8.62 2.88
N TYR A 111 3.20 7.41 3.20
CA TYR A 111 1.84 6.95 2.92
C TYR A 111 0.80 7.89 3.55
N HIS A 112 0.99 8.26 4.82
CA HIS A 112 0.07 9.09 5.58
C HIS A 112 0.19 10.58 5.27
N THR A 113 1.41 11.11 5.19
CA THR A 113 1.63 12.57 5.07
C THR A 113 2.02 13.05 3.68
N GLY A 114 2.31 12.13 2.76
CA GLY A 114 3.03 12.42 1.52
C GLY A 114 4.55 12.66 1.74
N PRO A 115 5.36 12.66 0.67
CA PRO A 115 6.82 12.83 0.75
C PRO A 115 7.31 14.17 1.32
N GLY A 116 6.49 15.23 1.16
CA GLY A 116 6.78 16.58 1.67
C GLY A 116 6.01 16.95 2.95
N GLY A 117 5.32 15.98 3.55
CA GLY A 117 4.47 16.22 4.72
C GLY A 117 5.24 16.40 6.03
N ASP A 118 4.47 16.61 7.10
CA ASP A 118 5.01 16.76 8.45
C ASP A 118 5.74 15.49 8.92
N ARG A 119 7.06 15.59 9.09
CA ARG A 119 7.93 14.48 9.49
C ARG A 119 7.58 13.89 10.85
N ARG A 120 7.18 14.71 11.82
CA ARG A 120 6.83 14.26 13.17
C ARG A 120 5.54 13.46 13.12
N ARG A 121 4.51 13.97 12.42
CA ARG A 121 3.25 13.25 12.23
C ARG A 121 3.46 11.93 11.50
N GLY A 122 4.24 11.94 10.41
CA GLY A 122 4.55 10.74 9.64
C GLY A 122 5.28 9.69 10.47
N ARG A 123 6.26 10.09 11.29
CA ARG A 123 6.96 9.17 12.20
C ARG A 123 6.03 8.55 13.24
N LEU A 124 5.22 9.36 13.93
CA LEU A 124 4.26 8.86 14.93
C LEU A 124 3.24 7.89 14.32
N TYR A 125 2.82 8.16 13.08
CA TYR A 125 1.97 7.26 12.33
C TYR A 125 2.67 5.93 12.03
N ALA A 126 3.91 5.96 11.55
CA ALA A 126 4.68 4.75 11.28
C ALA A 126 4.93 3.89 12.53
N GLU A 127 5.20 4.53 13.68
CA GLU A 127 5.35 3.84 14.98
C GLU A 127 4.04 3.12 15.39
N ARG A 128 2.88 3.78 15.22
CA ARG A 128 1.56 3.17 15.45
C ARG A 128 1.29 1.98 14.53
N VAL A 129 1.57 2.13 13.24
CA VAL A 129 1.38 1.05 12.24
C VAL A 129 2.26 -0.14 12.58
N PHE A 130 3.54 0.08 12.91
CA PHE A 130 4.45 -0.98 13.30
C PHE A 130 3.95 -1.73 14.54
N ALA A 131 3.53 -1.01 15.57
CA ALA A 131 2.98 -1.62 16.78
C ALA A 131 1.72 -2.43 16.48
N ALA A 132 0.77 -1.88 15.72
CA ALA A 132 -0.48 -2.55 15.39
C ALA A 132 -0.28 -3.78 14.50
N GLY A 133 0.62 -3.73 13.52
CA GLY A 133 0.91 -4.82 12.60
C GLY A 133 1.74 -5.97 13.21
N LYS A 134 2.19 -5.83 14.46
CA LYS A 134 2.92 -6.85 15.22
C LYS A 134 2.09 -7.50 16.33
N LEU A 135 0.85 -7.04 16.54
CA LEU A 135 -0.06 -7.67 17.49
C LEU A 135 -0.55 -9.02 16.90
N PRO A 136 -0.60 -10.10 17.72
CA PRO A 136 -1.11 -11.40 17.30
C PRO A 136 -2.62 -11.37 16.98
#